data_AF-A0A1I2SZT7-F1
#
_entry.id   AF-A0A1I2SZT7-F1
#
_cell.length_a   1.000
_cell.length_b   1.000
_cell.length_c   1.000
_cell.angle_alpha   90.00
_cell.angle_beta   90.00
_cell.angle_gamma   90.00
#
_symmetry.space_group_name_H-M   'P 1'
#
loop_
_entity.id
_entity.type
_entity.pdbx_description
1 polymer ?
#
loop_
_entity_poly.entity_id
_entity_poly.type
_entity_poly.pdbx_seq_one_letter_code
_entity_poly.pdbx_strand_id
1 'polypeptide(L)'
;MYNDYDYPLGADNSSAPWNEVDNPEIERDCEVTETIARKVTLSTTDYVAEEDWDDDFGKCVSADTSDTDWAKEYSNQEYTALELIAKLKTYVEEDIKNTSLNTSKGRELQRLLSACDGWEQVELEVEEV
;
A
#
# COMPACT_ATOMS: atom_id res chain seq x y z
N MET A 1 35.21 29.11 -17.32
CA MET A 1 36.12 28.94 -16.18
C MET A 1 35.66 29.91 -15.12
N TYR A 2 35.17 29.43 -13.98
CA TYR A 2 34.84 30.30 -12.85
C TYR A 2 36.15 30.75 -12.19
N ASN A 3 36.27 32.05 -11.91
CA ASN A 3 37.48 32.68 -11.39
C ASN A 3 37.44 32.66 -9.86
N ASP A 4 38.32 31.90 -9.22
CA ASP A 4 38.32 31.61 -7.78
C ASP A 4 38.94 32.74 -6.91
N TYR A 5 39.11 33.94 -7.48
CA TYR A 5 39.89 35.04 -6.88
C TYR A 5 39.06 36.20 -6.31
N ASP A 6 37.72 36.12 -6.30
CA ASP A 6 36.84 37.20 -5.81
C ASP A 6 36.48 37.10 -4.32
N TYR A 7 37.09 36.17 -3.57
CA TYR A 7 36.86 36.06 -2.13
C TYR A 7 37.93 36.85 -1.33
N PRO A 8 37.54 37.60 -0.29
CA PRO A 8 38.49 38.28 0.60
C PRO A 8 39.54 37.31 1.16
N LEU A 9 40.79 37.77 1.32
CA LEU A 9 41.84 37.01 1.99
C LEU A 9 41.36 36.49 3.36
N GLY A 10 41.33 35.16 3.52
CA GLY A 10 40.84 34.48 4.72
C GLY A 10 39.39 33.99 4.65
N ALA A 11 38.65 34.28 3.56
CA ALA A 11 37.30 33.76 3.35
C ALA A 11 37.29 32.25 3.06
N ASP A 12 38.30 31.74 2.35
CA ASP A 12 38.49 30.30 2.14
C ASP A 12 39.27 29.69 3.31
N ASN A 13 38.53 29.25 4.33
CA ASN A 13 39.07 28.61 5.52
C ASN A 13 38.20 27.40 5.90
N SER A 14 38.69 26.54 6.79
CA SER A 14 37.99 25.31 7.20
C SER A 14 36.63 25.53 7.88
N SER A 15 36.33 26.78 8.27
CA SER A 15 35.06 27.20 8.89
C SER A 15 34.13 27.88 7.87
N ALA A 16 34.53 27.95 6.59
CA ALA A 16 33.70 28.55 5.56
C ALA A 16 32.45 27.68 5.30
N PRO A 17 31.27 28.28 5.09
CA PRO A 17 30.02 27.53 4.92
C PRO A 17 30.03 26.52 3.76
N TRP A 18 30.81 26.75 2.70
CA TRP A 18 30.97 25.81 1.58
C TRP A 18 31.97 24.68 1.85
N ASN A 19 32.71 24.75 2.96
CA ASN A 19 33.60 23.71 3.47
C ASN A 19 32.91 22.88 4.58
N GLU A 20 31.62 23.13 4.84
CA GLU A 20 30.82 22.34 5.77
C GLU A 20 30.71 20.90 5.23
N VAL A 21 31.15 19.93 6.04
CA VAL A 21 31.10 18.52 5.67
C VAL A 21 29.67 18.05 5.85
N ASP A 22 29.08 17.48 4.81
CA ASP A 22 27.77 16.86 4.89
C ASP A 22 27.73 15.86 6.05
N ASN A 23 26.60 15.85 6.77
CA ASN A 23 26.42 14.90 7.85
C ASN A 23 26.55 13.47 7.30
N PRO A 24 27.24 12.57 8.03
CA PRO A 24 27.34 11.18 7.60
C PRO A 24 25.95 10.53 7.59
N GLU A 25 25.74 9.61 6.65
CA GLU A 25 24.56 8.76 6.62
C GLU A 25 24.46 7.95 7.92
N ILE A 26 23.27 7.89 8.50
CA ILE A 26 22.98 7.09 9.69
C ILE A 26 21.81 6.15 9.39
N GLU A 27 21.90 4.91 9.83
CA GLU A 27 20.83 3.92 9.74
C GLU A 27 19.99 3.91 11.03
N ARG A 28 18.67 3.75 10.91
CA ARG A 28 17.72 3.67 12.02
C ARG A 28 16.64 2.63 11.71
N ASP A 29 16.30 1.83 12.71
CA ASP A 29 15.14 0.95 12.65
C ASP A 29 13.88 1.80 12.86
N CYS A 30 12.94 1.72 11.91
CA CYS A 30 11.70 2.47 11.93
C CYS A 30 10.52 1.49 11.88
N GLU A 31 9.54 1.70 12.74
CA GLU A 31 8.23 1.06 12.65
C GLU A 31 7.31 1.95 11.83
N VAL A 32 6.62 1.37 10.83
CA VAL A 32 5.71 2.09 9.94
C VAL A 32 4.35 1.41 10.00
N THR A 33 3.32 2.17 10.35
CA THR A 33 1.92 1.73 10.31
C THR A 33 1.16 2.56 9.31
N GLU A 34 0.53 1.91 8.33
CA GLU A 34 -0.27 2.55 7.29
C GLU A 34 -1.72 2.05 7.34
N THR A 35 -2.69 2.95 7.25
CA THR A 35 -4.12 2.61 7.14
C THR A 35 -4.58 2.80 5.69
N ILE A 36 -5.09 1.73 5.09
CA ILE A 36 -5.58 1.71 3.71
C ILE A 36 -7.07 1.43 3.69
N ALA A 37 -7.82 2.15 2.83
CA ALA A 37 -9.26 1.97 2.68
C ALA A 37 -9.64 1.84 1.21
N ARG A 38 -10.59 0.95 0.91
CA ARG A 38 -11.09 0.69 -0.44
C ARG A 38 -12.59 0.49 -0.39
N LYS A 39 -13.31 1.07 -1.36
CA LYS A 39 -14.74 0.78 -1.58
C LYS A 39 -14.87 -0.38 -2.56
N VAL A 40 -15.72 -1.34 -2.23
CA VAL A 40 -16.04 -2.50 -3.06
C VAL A 40 -17.54 -2.73 -3.07
N THR A 41 -18.03 -3.44 -4.07
CA THR A 41 -19.41 -3.92 -4.11
C THR A 41 -19.38 -5.42 -3.91
N LEU A 42 -19.98 -5.89 -2.82
CA LEU A 42 -20.10 -7.30 -2.50
C LEU A 42 -21.52 -7.76 -2.78
N SER A 43 -21.66 -9.02 -3.20
CA SER A 43 -22.97 -9.67 -3.32
C SER A 43 -23.15 -10.64 -2.17
N THR A 44 -24.34 -10.74 -1.58
CA THR A 44 -24.64 -11.78 -0.59
C THR A 44 -25.99 -12.42 -0.84
N THR A 45 -26.12 -13.68 -0.45
CA THR A 45 -27.41 -14.37 -0.32
C THR A 45 -27.79 -14.59 1.15
N ASP A 46 -26.93 -14.16 2.07
CA ASP A 46 -27.09 -14.28 3.52
C ASP A 46 -27.80 -13.04 4.05
N TYR A 47 -29.06 -12.88 3.66
CA TYR A 47 -29.94 -11.81 4.11
C TYR A 47 -31.32 -12.39 4.45
N VAL A 48 -32.03 -11.73 5.36
CA VAL A 48 -33.42 -12.06 5.66
C VAL A 48 -34.32 -11.23 4.74
N ALA A 49 -35.09 -11.90 3.89
CA ALA A 49 -36.11 -11.22 3.10
C ALA A 49 -37.25 -10.78 4.03
N GLU A 50 -37.44 -9.48 4.17
CA GLU A 50 -38.56 -8.92 4.93
C GLU A 50 -39.67 -8.47 3.97
N GLU A 51 -40.89 -8.81 4.34
CA GLU A 51 -42.07 -8.48 3.56
C GLU A 51 -42.67 -7.22 4.16
N ASP A 52 -42.40 -6.08 3.54
CA ASP A 52 -42.66 -4.77 4.14
C ASP A 52 -44.15 -4.39 4.01
N TRP A 53 -44.70 -4.45 2.79
CA TRP A 53 -46.11 -4.13 2.51
C TRP A 53 -46.65 -4.97 1.34
N ASP A 54 -47.89 -5.44 1.49
CA ASP A 54 -48.69 -6.02 0.41
C ASP A 54 -49.79 -5.00 0.04
N ASP A 55 -49.54 -4.20 -1.00
CA ASP A 55 -50.49 -3.20 -1.51
C ASP A 55 -51.00 -3.56 -2.93
N ASP A 56 -51.88 -2.71 -3.47
CA ASP A 56 -52.50 -2.91 -4.79
C ASP A 56 -51.49 -2.91 -5.97
N PHE A 57 -50.21 -2.54 -5.73
CA PHE A 57 -49.10 -2.57 -6.68
C PHE A 57 -48.16 -3.77 -6.48
N GLY A 58 -48.42 -4.60 -5.48
CA GLY A 58 -47.69 -5.83 -5.20
C GLY A 58 -46.72 -5.72 -4.02
N LYS A 59 -46.17 -6.87 -3.66
CA LYS A 59 -45.38 -7.04 -2.45
C LYS A 59 -44.01 -6.35 -2.54
N CYS A 60 -43.73 -5.44 -1.61
CA CYS A 60 -42.40 -4.91 -1.42
C CYS A 60 -41.58 -5.88 -0.55
N VAL A 61 -40.44 -6.34 -1.06
CA VAL A 61 -39.50 -7.21 -0.33
C VAL A 61 -38.23 -6.40 -0.07
N SER A 62 -37.93 -6.14 1.20
CA SER A 62 -36.66 -5.60 1.65
C SER A 62 -35.69 -6.73 2.01
N ALA A 63 -34.39 -6.42 2.05
CA ALA A 63 -33.36 -7.33 2.51
C ALA A 63 -32.78 -6.77 3.80
N ASP A 64 -32.94 -7.51 4.90
CA ASP A 64 -32.23 -7.25 6.14
C ASP A 64 -30.88 -7.96 6.12
N THR A 65 -29.81 -7.16 6.13
CA THR A 65 -28.40 -7.56 6.09
C THR A 65 -27.70 -7.32 7.43
N SER A 66 -28.44 -7.00 8.49
CA SER A 66 -27.87 -6.67 9.80
C SER A 66 -27.05 -7.80 10.43
N ASP A 67 -27.43 -9.04 10.15
CA ASP A 67 -26.72 -10.25 10.60
C ASP A 67 -25.76 -10.82 9.52
N THR A 68 -25.59 -10.15 8.38
CA THR A 68 -24.70 -10.61 7.30
C THR A 68 -23.23 -10.50 7.73
N ASP A 69 -22.47 -11.59 7.58
CA ASP A 69 -21.02 -11.59 7.78
C ASP A 69 -20.29 -11.02 6.55
N TRP A 70 -20.20 -9.68 6.49
CA TRP A 70 -19.54 -8.98 5.39
C TRP A 70 -18.04 -9.26 5.29
N ALA A 71 -17.36 -9.56 6.39
CA ALA A 71 -15.94 -9.93 6.38
C ALA A 71 -15.73 -11.27 5.65
N LYS A 72 -16.61 -12.23 5.89
CA LYS A 72 -16.61 -13.50 5.16
C LYS A 72 -16.95 -13.29 3.69
N GLU A 73 -17.97 -12.49 3.37
CA GLU A 73 -18.32 -12.20 1.97
C GLU A 73 -17.17 -11.56 1.20
N TYR A 74 -16.48 -10.61 1.84
CA TYR A 74 -15.27 -10.00 1.30
C TYR A 74 -14.19 -11.04 1.02
N SER A 75 -13.86 -11.90 1.99
CA SER A 75 -12.83 -12.94 1.82
C SER A 75 -13.14 -13.97 0.71
N ASN A 76 -14.41 -14.16 0.36
CA ASN A 76 -14.83 -15.09 -0.68
C ASN A 76 -14.75 -14.50 -2.10
N GLN A 77 -14.90 -13.18 -2.22
CA GLN A 77 -15.05 -12.50 -3.51
C GLN A 77 -13.81 -11.69 -3.89
N GLU A 78 -13.09 -11.20 -2.89
CA GLU A 78 -12.03 -10.21 -3.05
C GLU A 78 -10.72 -10.69 -2.42
N TYR A 79 -9.65 -9.97 -2.73
CA TYR A 79 -8.36 -10.14 -2.07
C TYR A 79 -8.14 -9.00 -1.08
N THR A 80 -7.66 -9.35 0.11
CA THR A 80 -7.05 -8.39 1.05
C THR A 80 -5.81 -7.76 0.42
N ALA A 81 -5.38 -6.60 0.95
CA ALA A 81 -4.16 -5.97 0.49
C ALA A 81 -2.92 -6.87 0.66
N LEU A 82 -2.84 -7.65 1.75
CA LEU A 82 -1.74 -8.60 1.94
C LEU A 82 -1.75 -9.73 0.92
N GLU A 83 -2.92 -10.28 0.59
CA GLU A 83 -3.02 -11.30 -0.46
C GLU A 83 -2.62 -10.75 -1.82
N LEU A 84 -2.99 -9.49 -2.12
CA LEU A 84 -2.54 -8.81 -3.32
C LEU A 84 -1.02 -8.64 -3.34
N ILE A 85 -0.42 -8.16 -2.23
CA ILE A 85 1.04 -8.01 -2.10
C ILE A 85 1.72 -9.38 -2.30
N ALA A 86 1.23 -10.43 -1.65
CA ALA A 86 1.77 -11.78 -1.79
C ALA A 86 1.68 -12.29 -3.23
N LYS A 87 0.57 -12.03 -3.93
CA LYS A 87 0.40 -12.43 -5.33
C LYS A 87 1.31 -11.63 -6.25
N LEU A 88 1.41 -10.32 -6.06
CA LEU A 88 2.33 -9.46 -6.83
C LEU A 88 3.79 -9.86 -6.61
N LYS A 89 4.16 -10.26 -5.39
CA LYS A 89 5.47 -10.81 -5.07
C LYS A 89 5.82 -12.00 -5.97
N THR A 90 4.89 -12.93 -6.17
CA THR A 90 5.13 -14.09 -7.05
C THR A 90 5.40 -13.68 -8.50
N TYR A 91 4.69 -12.67 -9.02
CA TYR A 91 4.94 -12.16 -10.37
C TYR A 91 6.29 -11.47 -10.49
N VAL A 92 6.69 -10.70 -9.47
CA VAL A 92 8.01 -10.07 -9.43
C VAL A 92 9.12 -11.13 -9.39
N GLU A 93 8.97 -12.20 -8.60
CA GLU A 93 9.92 -13.31 -8.55
C GLU A 93 10.07 -14.01 -9.91
N GLU A 94 8.97 -14.18 -10.65
CA GLU A 94 9.01 -14.73 -12.01
C GLU A 94 9.69 -13.78 -13.00
N ASP A 95 9.40 -12.48 -12.93
CA ASP A 95 10.01 -11.46 -13.79
C ASP A 95 11.51 -11.32 -13.57
N ILE A 96 11.98 -11.49 -12.33
CA ILE A 96 13.40 -11.50 -11.99
C ILE A 96 14.12 -12.65 -12.69
N LYS A 97 13.53 -13.85 -12.77
CA LYS A 97 14.14 -15.00 -13.46
C LYS A 97 14.43 -14.72 -14.93
N ASN A 98 13.63 -13.84 -15.54
CA ASN A 98 13.73 -13.48 -16.96
C ASN A 98 14.53 -12.19 -17.20
N THR A 99 15.00 -11.51 -16.14
CA THR A 99 15.63 -10.18 -16.24
C THR A 99 17.06 -10.21 -15.70
N SER A 100 18.00 -9.61 -16.44
CA SER A 100 19.38 -9.45 -15.95
C SER A 100 19.44 -8.47 -14.77
N LEU A 101 19.99 -8.91 -13.64
CA LEU A 101 20.09 -8.13 -12.39
C LEU A 101 20.90 -6.83 -12.53
N ASN A 102 21.81 -6.77 -13.51
CA ASN A 102 22.67 -5.60 -13.71
C ASN A 102 21.97 -4.45 -14.44
N THR A 103 20.73 -4.66 -14.91
CA THR A 103 19.92 -3.63 -15.57
C THR A 103 19.18 -2.77 -14.55
N SER A 104 18.78 -1.56 -14.94
CA SER A 104 17.91 -0.71 -14.12
C SER A 104 16.63 -1.45 -13.70
N LYS A 105 16.02 -2.18 -14.66
CA LYS A 105 14.85 -3.02 -14.41
C LYS A 105 15.12 -4.11 -13.36
N GLY A 106 16.27 -4.78 -13.45
CA GLY A 106 16.66 -5.81 -12.47
C GLY A 106 16.74 -5.26 -11.04
N ARG A 107 17.35 -4.08 -10.87
CA ARG A 107 17.44 -3.40 -9.56
C ARG A 107 16.08 -2.95 -9.03
N GLU A 108 15.22 -2.46 -9.91
CA GLU A 108 13.84 -2.07 -9.56
C GLU A 108 13.02 -3.27 -9.08
N LEU A 109 13.09 -4.40 -9.80
CA LEU A 109 12.40 -5.63 -9.39
C LEU A 109 12.90 -6.15 -8.02
N GLN A 110 14.21 -6.08 -7.75
CA GLN A 110 14.75 -6.43 -6.42
C GLN A 110 14.22 -5.51 -5.33
N ARG A 111 14.15 -4.20 -5.60
CA ARG A 111 13.60 -3.22 -4.65
C ARG A 111 12.12 -3.51 -4.37
N LEU A 112 11.34 -3.82 -5.41
CA LEU A 112 9.93 -4.19 -5.25
C LEU A 112 9.78 -5.47 -4.41
N LEU A 113 10.62 -6.49 -4.67
CA LEU A 113 10.60 -7.74 -3.93
C LEU A 113 10.88 -7.50 -2.43
N SER A 114 11.92 -6.73 -2.11
CA SER A 114 12.24 -6.36 -0.73
C SER A 114 11.14 -5.53 -0.07
N ALA A 115 10.50 -4.64 -0.82
CA ALA A 115 9.40 -3.82 -0.30
C ALA A 115 8.11 -4.62 -0.07
N CYS A 116 7.96 -5.82 -0.63
CA CYS A 116 6.82 -6.71 -0.34
C CYS A 116 7.00 -7.50 0.97
N ASP A 117 8.18 -7.48 1.57
CA ASP A 117 8.47 -8.19 2.83
C ASP A 117 8.18 -7.29 4.05
N GLY A 118 7.85 -7.93 5.18
CA GLY A 118 7.69 -7.23 6.46
C GLY A 118 6.30 -6.64 6.72
N TRP A 119 5.32 -6.88 5.85
CA TRP A 119 3.94 -6.46 6.08
C TRP A 119 3.19 -7.44 6.97
N GLU A 120 2.47 -6.91 7.96
CA GLU A 120 1.53 -7.66 8.79
C GLU A 120 0.15 -7.00 8.79
N GLN A 121 -0.88 -7.80 9.01
CA GLN A 121 -2.25 -7.29 9.13
C GLN A 121 -2.51 -6.90 10.57
N VAL A 122 -2.64 -5.59 10.81
CA VAL A 122 -2.97 -5.06 12.13
C VAL A 122 -4.49 -5.11 12.38
N GLU A 123 -5.29 -4.73 11.38
CA GLU A 123 -6.75 -4.65 11.48
C GLU A 123 -7.43 -4.89 10.13
N LEU A 124 -8.64 -5.43 10.15
CA LEU A 124 -9.53 -5.55 8.98
C LEU A 124 -10.97 -5.29 9.42
N GLU A 125 -11.58 -4.27 8.83
CA GLU A 125 -12.97 -3.89 9.05
C GLU A 125 -13.70 -3.87 7.70
N VAL A 126 -14.84 -4.56 7.63
CA VAL A 126 -15.69 -4.63 6.44
C VAL A 126 -17.14 -4.40 6.86
N GLU A 127 -17.69 -3.27 6.43
CA GLU A 127 -19.04 -2.84 6.78
C GLU A 127 -19.80 -2.37 5.53
N GLU A 128 -21.12 -2.59 5.52
CA GLU A 128 -22.03 -1.94 4.58
C GLU A 128 -22.17 -0.45 4.92
N VAL A 129 -22.19 0.42 3.91
CA VAL A 129 -22.19 1.91 4.05
C VAL A 129 -23.46 2.52 3.49
#